data_AF-A0A7W8USK5-F1
#
_entry.id   AF-A0A7W8USK5-F1
#
_cell.length_a   1.000
_cell.length_b   1.000
_cell.length_c   1.000
_cell.angle_alpha   90.00
_cell.angle_beta   90.00
_cell.angle_gamma   90.00
#
_symmetry.space_group_name_H-M   'P 1'
#
loop_
_entity.id
_entity.type
_entity.pdbx_description
1 polymer ?
#
loop_
_entity_poly.entity_id
_entity_poly.type
_entity_poly.pdbx_seq_one_letter_code
_entity_poly.pdbx_strand_id
1 'polypeptide(L)'
;MAELFLGNVEESVSDEEIGEFLIRYGFPRFSSIQRVHGTGSRPGAVVVFDDVSADGLRILQSRVHNLFWKNHTIVAQLLPERDES
;
A
#
# COMPACT_ATOMS: atom_id res chain seq x y z
N MET A 1 -9.77 -1.58 -11.38
CA MET A 1 -9.26 -2.05 -10.06
C MET A 1 -7.94 -1.33 -9.82
N ALA A 2 -7.58 -0.97 -8.59
CA ALA A 2 -6.32 -0.24 -8.38
C ALA A 2 -5.45 -0.90 -7.33
N GLU A 3 -4.15 -0.99 -7.61
CA GLU A 3 -3.17 -1.66 -6.75
C GLU A 3 -2.14 -0.66 -6.22
N LEU A 4 -1.83 -0.76 -4.94
CA LEU A 4 -0.82 0.06 -4.26
C LEU A 4 0.25 -0.85 -3.64
N PHE A 5 1.48 -0.68 -4.07
CA PHE A 5 2.63 -1.24 -3.38
C PHE A 5 3.05 -0.33 -2.22
N LEU A 6 3.15 -0.91 -1.03
CA LEU A 6 3.71 -0.32 0.17
C LEU A 6 5.03 -1.02 0.50
N GLY A 7 6.14 -0.37 0.19
CA GLY A 7 7.48 -0.81 0.55
C GLY A 7 7.95 -0.29 1.91
N ASN A 8 8.94 -0.97 2.49
CA ASN A 8 9.51 -0.69 3.81
C ASN A 8 8.48 -0.79 4.95
N VAL A 9 7.47 -1.64 4.78
CA VAL A 9 6.54 -1.96 5.86
C VAL A 9 7.20 -2.99 6.75
N GLU A 10 7.32 -2.69 8.04
CA GLU A 10 7.91 -3.60 9.03
C GLU A 10 7.17 -4.96 9.04
N GLU A 11 7.91 -6.06 9.13
CA GLU A 11 7.33 -7.42 9.04
C GLU A 11 6.40 -7.75 10.21
N SER A 12 6.62 -7.13 11.39
CA SER A 12 5.74 -7.27 12.56
C SER A 12 4.41 -6.52 12.43
N VAL A 13 4.27 -5.60 11.47
CA VAL A 13 3.03 -4.85 11.27
C VAL A 13 2.00 -5.78 10.63
N SER A 14 0.84 -5.92 11.27
CA SER A 14 -0.27 -6.75 10.80
C SER A 14 -1.03 -6.13 9.62
N ASP A 15 -1.76 -6.96 8.86
CA ASP A 15 -2.58 -6.51 7.73
C ASP A 15 -3.64 -5.49 8.17
N GLU A 16 -4.18 -5.71 9.37
CA GLU A 16 -5.14 -4.81 10.02
C GLU A 16 -4.52 -3.43 10.29
N GLU A 17 -3.29 -3.37 10.81
CA GLU A 17 -2.61 -2.10 11.10
C GLU A 17 -2.29 -1.33 9.81
N ILE A 18 -1.97 -2.02 8.72
CA ILE A 18 -1.82 -1.40 7.39
C ILE A 18 -3.15 -0.80 6.94
N GLY A 19 -4.25 -1.54 7.11
CA GLY A 19 -5.59 -1.04 6.82
C GLY A 19 -5.93 0.21 7.62
N GLU A 20 -5.73 0.18 8.94
CA GLU A 20 -5.98 1.33 9.81
C GLU A 20 -5.13 2.55 9.45
N PHE A 21 -3.85 2.32 9.12
CA PHE A 21 -2.95 3.36 8.62
C PHE A 21 -3.52 4.00 7.35
N LEU A 22 -3.84 3.19 6.34
CA LEU A 22 -4.38 3.68 5.08
C LEU A 22 -5.70 4.44 5.27
N ILE A 23 -6.64 3.89 6.05
CA ILE A 23 -7.92 4.53 6.35
C ILE A 23 -7.71 5.90 7.01
N ARG A 24 -6.74 6.02 7.92
CA ARG A 24 -6.39 7.29 8.57
C ARG A 24 -5.96 8.38 7.57
N TYR A 25 -5.38 8.00 6.43
CA TYR A 25 -4.97 8.94 5.38
C TYR A 25 -6.02 9.15 4.29
N GLY A 26 -7.21 8.54 4.43
CA GLY A 26 -8.36 8.71 3.55
C GLY A 26 -8.49 7.63 2.48
N PHE A 27 -7.77 6.52 2.59
CA PHE A 27 -7.99 5.37 1.73
C PHE A 27 -9.26 4.62 2.13
N PRO A 28 -9.98 4.02 1.17
CA PRO A 28 -11.06 3.11 1.48
C PRO A 28 -10.50 1.80 2.06
N ARG A 29 -11.42 0.94 2.53
CA ARG A 29 -11.05 -0.42 2.93
C ARG A 29 -10.50 -1.17 1.71
N PHE A 30 -9.35 -1.82 1.89
CA PHE A 30 -8.79 -2.67 0.84
C PHE A 30 -9.59 -3.97 0.70
N SER A 31 -9.63 -4.50 -0.51
CA SER A 31 -10.28 -5.78 -0.83
C SER A 31 -9.38 -6.96 -0.51
N SER A 32 -8.08 -6.82 -0.81
CA SER A 32 -7.08 -7.84 -0.55
C SER A 32 -5.70 -7.22 -0.29
N ILE A 33 -4.85 -7.97 0.40
CA ILE A 33 -3.47 -7.60 0.68
C ILE A 33 -2.57 -8.80 0.45
N GLN A 34 -1.45 -8.59 -0.23
CA GLN A 34 -0.44 -9.59 -0.50
C GLN A 34 0.89 -9.12 0.08
N ARG A 35 1.45 -9.89 1.02
CA ARG A 35 2.78 -9.61 1.57
C ARG A 35 3.87 -9.96 0.57
N VAL A 36 4.81 -9.04 0.40
CA VAL A 36 6.00 -9.21 -0.43
C VAL A 36 7.20 -9.28 0.50
N HIS A 37 7.65 -10.51 0.78
CA HIS A 37 8.88 -10.75 1.52
C HIS A 37 10.05 -10.47 0.56
N GLY A 38 10.59 -9.25 0.60
CA GLY A 38 11.70 -8.87 -0.27
C GLY A 38 12.91 -9.79 -0.07
N THR A 39 13.58 -10.16 -1.15
CA THR A 39 14.84 -10.91 -1.11
C THR A 39 15.95 -10.02 -0.53
N GLY A 40 16.04 -9.98 0.80
CA GLY A 40 17.24 -9.55 1.52
C GLY A 40 17.25 -8.17 2.20
N SER A 41 16.11 -7.56 2.58
CA SER A 41 15.98 -6.60 3.73
C SER A 41 14.80 -5.63 3.67
N ARG A 42 13.94 -5.66 2.63
CA ARG A 42 12.83 -4.68 2.52
C ARG A 42 11.49 -5.38 2.33
N PRO A 43 10.84 -5.81 3.43
CA PRO A 43 9.46 -6.27 3.39
C PRO A 43 8.53 -5.17 2.86
N GLY A 44 7.49 -5.60 2.17
CA GLY A 44 6.43 -4.73 1.65
C GLY A 44 5.10 -5.46 1.54
N ALA A 45 4.08 -4.75 1.09
CA ALA A 45 2.75 -5.28 0.87
C ALA A 45 2.14 -4.66 -0.39
N VAL A 46 1.48 -5.47 -1.21
CA VAL A 46 0.61 -5.00 -2.28
C VAL A 46 -0.81 -4.98 -1.75
N VAL A 47 -1.48 -3.85 -1.87
CA VAL A 47 -2.83 -3.63 -1.39
C VAL A 47 -3.74 -3.37 -2.59
N VAL A 48 -4.85 -4.10 -2.68
CA VAL A 48 -5.79 -4.05 -3.79
C VAL A 48 -7.06 -3.32 -3.36
N PHE A 49 -7.52 -2.40 -4.19
CA PHE A 49 -8.74 -1.63 -3.96
C PHE A 49 -9.68 -1.74 -5.16
N ASP A 50 -10.91 -2.21 -4.92
CA ASP A 50 -11.95 -2.29 -5.95
C ASP A 50 -12.81 -1.01 -6.04
N ASP A 51 -12.92 -0.27 -4.94
CA ASP A 51 -13.86 0.86 -4.80
C ASP A 51 -13.22 2.24 -5.11
N VAL A 52 -12.01 2.27 -5.66
CA VAL A 52 -11.28 3.51 -5.97
C VAL A 52 -10.69 3.48 -7.37
N SER A 53 -10.82 4.61 -8.07
CA SER A 53 -10.16 4.80 -9.36
C SER A 53 -8.66 5.06 -9.19
N ALA A 54 -7.87 4.78 -10.23
CA ALA A 54 -6.43 5.03 -10.24
C ALA A 54 -6.08 6.50 -9.95
N ASP A 55 -6.85 7.45 -10.50
CA ASP A 55 -6.67 8.89 -10.23
C ASP A 55 -6.90 9.27 -8.77
N GLY A 56 -7.97 8.75 -8.15
CA GLY A 56 -8.23 8.96 -6.73
C GLY A 56 -7.14 8.36 -5.86
N LEU A 57 -6.71 7.14 -6.19
CA LEU A 57 -5.65 6.45 -5.46
C LEU A 57 -4.30 7.16 -5.61
N ARG A 58 -4.01 7.79 -6.76
CA ARG A 58 -2.79 8.59 -6.96
C ARG A 58 -2.71 9.79 -6.02
N ILE A 59 -3.82 10.47 -5.78
CA ILE A 59 -3.87 11.59 -4.82
C ILE A 59 -3.59 11.07 -3.41
N LEU A 60 -4.21 9.96 -3.01
CA LEU A 60 -4.02 9.35 -1.70
C LEU A 60 -2.60 8.79 -1.52
N GLN A 61 -2.03 8.16 -2.55
CA GLN A 61 -0.67 7.63 -2.59
C GLN A 61 0.34 8.72 -2.24
N SER A 62 0.19 9.93 -2.78
CA SER A 62 1.09 11.05 -2.47
C SER A 62 1.11 11.45 -0.98
N ARG A 63 0.05 11.13 -0.22
CA ARG A 63 -0.06 11.48 1.21
C ARG A 63 0.72 10.55 2.13
N VAL A 64 0.82 9.28 1.74
CA VAL A 64 1.50 8.22 2.51
C VAL A 64 2.90 7.93 1.99
N HIS A 65 3.21 8.34 0.76
CA HIS A 65 4.55 8.22 0.19
C HIS A 65 5.56 9.08 0.95
N ASN A 66 6.73 8.50 1.28
CA ASN A 66 7.78 9.10 2.09
C ASN A 66 7.36 9.49 3.51
N LEU A 67 6.28 8.91 4.02
CA LEU A 67 5.84 9.15 5.38
C LEU A 67 6.60 8.25 6.36
N PHE A 68 7.03 8.83 7.49
CA PHE A 68 7.67 8.07 8.55
C PHE A 68 6.61 7.39 9.43
N TRP A 69 6.54 6.07 9.38
CA TRP A 69 5.59 5.25 10.13
C TRP A 69 6.28 4.01 10.67
N LYS A 70 6.03 3.66 11.93
CA LYS A 70 6.59 2.47 12.61
C LYS A 70 8.11 2.34 12.41
N ASN A 71 8.85 3.43 12.64
CA ASN A 71 10.33 3.50 12.51
C ASN A 71 10.89 3.33 11.08
N HIS A 72 10.04 3.31 10.06
CA HIS A 72 10.44 3.21 8.66
C HIS A 72 9.86 4.33 7.81
N THR A 73 10.57 4.72 6.75
CA THR A 73 10.02 5.61 5.72
C THR A 73 9.30 4.76 4.68
N ILE A 74 7.98 4.91 4.62
CA ILE A 74 7.12 4.10 3.77
C ILE A 74 7.21 4.56 2.32
N VAL A 75 7.32 3.59 1.42
CA VAL A 75 7.34 3.82 -0.02
C VAL A 75 6.00 3.37 -0.58
N ALA A 76 5.11 4.31 -0.89
CA ALA A 76 3.88 3.99 -1.60
C ALA A 76 4.07 4.16 -3.10
N GLN A 77 3.71 3.18 -3.92
CA GLN A 77 3.77 3.24 -5.38
C GLN A 77 2.50 2.65 -5.97
N LEU A 78 1.89 3.36 -6.93
CA LEU A 78 0.78 2.81 -7.70
C LEU A 78 1.34 1.74 -8.65
N LEU A 79 0.77 0.55 -8.63
CA LEU A 79 1.09 -0.46 -9.64
C LEU A 79 0.20 -0.21 -10.87
N PRO A 80 0.73 -0.35 -12.10
CA PRO A 80 -0.12 -0.31 -13.29
C PRO A 80 -1.15 -1.44 -13.21
N GLU A 81 -2.39 -1.18 -13.64
CA GLU A 81 -3.36 -2.26 -13.85
C GLU A 81 -2.68 -3.32 -14.72
N ARG A 82 -2.59 -4.56 -14.22
CA ARG A 82 -2.14 -5.67 -15.05
C ARG A 82 -3.17 -5.80 -16.19
N ASP A 83 -2.80 -5.31 -17.36
CA ASP A 83 -3.40 -5.73 -18.62
C ASP A 83 -3.19 -7.25 -18.71
N GLU A 84 -4.18 -8.01 -18.25
CA GLU A 84 -4.28 -9.43 -18.57
C GLU A 84 -4.66 -9.50 -20.06
N SER A 85 -3.64 -9.49 -20.93
CA SER A 85 -3.77 -9.81 -22.36
C SER A 85 -4.09 -11.28 -22.59
#